data_AF-A0A067BFP2-F1
#
_entry.id   AF-A0A067BFP2-F1
#
_cell.length_a   1.000
_cell.length_b   1.000
_cell.length_c   1.000
_cell.angle_alpha   90.00
_cell.angle_beta   90.00
_cell.angle_gamma   90.00
#
_symmetry.space_group_name_H-M   'P 1'
#
loop_
_entity.id
_entity.type
_entity.pdbx_description
1 polymer ?
#
loop_
_entity_poly.entity_id
_entity_poly.type
_entity_poly.pdbx_seq_one_letter_code
_entity_poly.pdbx_strand_id
1 'polypeptide(L)'
;MADFIAKKREMFLVQMSLDTKREEIRKLEEKAQLKEEALKKSELMLEEDAVRFDTFLKENDKKAHEAIKKAEKETKAKADRVQEIKKLNQQIQLVQSDMSKLKEQLDDCLKYKAFLDELTPPEWEAEQMERKKKRQQDRLRKKKAKAMAEWEVIRARALAEQEERDRAAERVAEKDGKTKKKADKPKPAIASSTVPPMPAIDDMVATSSGEELPMYFQNPQQLLDIFTALEESNLFLIQNSQETEQSLEELKQNYRETKKKMNKKTQVLKQNIDELRDQINGEDEKANHLRQRAMAGTGENVQERMLQELHDKVLEVYQRCGFEADSNPNTLFMLTDLEARLEDLLSAIEHMPEDYVVKAEKEKEKERRERVRQERIAQQTKMYEERMKKSMERSMQAPKKRKGRQVMWRSQPQRQIKQQDNDNHVNDDDQADQQHFRW
;
A
#
# COMPACT_ATOMS: atom_id res chain seq x y z
N MET A 1 -24.86 -52.51 182.01
CA MET A 1 -23.62 -52.41 181.21
C MET A 1 -23.83 -52.83 179.75
N ALA A 2 -24.49 -53.97 179.48
CA ALA A 2 -24.68 -54.52 178.12
C ALA A 2 -25.48 -53.60 177.17
N ASP A 3 -26.60 -53.02 177.62
CA ASP A 3 -27.46 -52.16 176.76
C ASP A 3 -26.79 -50.85 176.33
N PHE A 4 -25.92 -50.29 177.17
CA PHE A 4 -25.15 -49.10 176.82
C PHE A 4 -24.11 -49.40 175.74
N ILE A 5 -23.48 -50.58 175.81
CA ILE A 5 -22.54 -51.06 174.81
C ILE A 5 -23.27 -51.38 173.49
N ALA A 6 -24.48 -51.97 173.55
CA ALA A 6 -25.31 -52.23 172.38
C ALA A 6 -25.76 -50.94 171.68
N LYS A 7 -26.29 -49.94 172.41
CA LYS A 7 -26.66 -48.63 171.85
C LYS A 7 -25.47 -47.86 171.26
N LYS A 8 -24.29 -47.92 171.91
CA LYS A 8 -23.06 -47.33 171.33
C LYS A 8 -22.64 -48.04 170.04
N ARG A 9 -22.81 -49.36 169.97
CA ARG A 9 -22.50 -50.16 168.78
C ARG A 9 -23.49 -49.90 167.64
N GLU A 10 -24.78 -49.79 167.94
CA GLU A 10 -25.81 -49.37 166.96
C GLU A 10 -25.55 -47.95 166.46
N MET A 11 -25.25 -47.01 167.36
CA MET A 11 -24.88 -45.64 166.99
C MET A 11 -23.63 -45.62 166.09
N PHE A 12 -22.61 -46.44 166.38
CA PHE A 12 -21.41 -46.55 165.56
C PHE A 12 -21.69 -47.19 164.20
N LEU A 13 -22.55 -48.22 164.12
CA LEU A 13 -22.94 -48.84 162.85
C LEU A 13 -23.77 -47.90 161.98
N VAL A 14 -24.69 -47.15 162.57
CA VAL A 14 -25.45 -46.10 161.87
C VAL A 14 -24.49 -45.02 161.39
N GLN A 15 -23.58 -44.54 162.24
CA GLN A 15 -22.56 -43.55 161.87
C GLN A 15 -21.70 -44.06 160.71
N MET A 16 -21.19 -45.29 160.79
CA MET A 16 -20.41 -45.92 159.73
C MET A 16 -21.21 -46.06 158.43
N SER A 17 -22.51 -46.42 158.50
CA SER A 17 -23.40 -46.52 157.33
C SER A 17 -23.74 -45.16 156.71
N LEU A 18 -23.78 -44.11 157.53
CA LEU A 18 -24.07 -42.75 157.11
C LEU A 18 -22.81 -42.14 156.48
N ASP A 19 -21.64 -42.44 157.03
CA ASP A 19 -20.34 -42.05 156.47
C ASP A 19 -20.06 -42.80 155.15
N THR A 20 -20.35 -44.10 155.03
CA THR A 20 -20.25 -44.81 153.74
C THR A 20 -21.23 -44.27 152.70
N LYS A 21 -22.49 -43.97 153.07
CA LYS A 21 -23.45 -43.32 152.17
C LYS A 21 -23.02 -41.91 151.78
N ARG A 22 -22.46 -41.12 152.71
CA ARG A 22 -21.90 -39.79 152.41
C ARG A 22 -20.72 -39.89 151.46
N GLU A 23 -19.84 -40.86 151.64
CA GLU A 23 -18.74 -41.13 150.70
C GLU A 23 -19.25 -41.58 149.33
N GLU A 24 -20.29 -42.41 149.28
CA GLU A 24 -20.90 -42.86 148.02
C GLU A 24 -21.63 -41.73 147.29
N ILE A 25 -22.38 -40.89 148.02
CA ILE A 25 -22.99 -39.66 147.50
C ILE A 25 -21.91 -38.73 146.95
N ARG A 26 -20.83 -38.51 147.71
CA ARG A 26 -19.70 -37.69 147.25
C ARG A 26 -19.05 -38.25 145.98
N LYS A 27 -18.85 -39.56 145.89
CA LYS A 27 -18.33 -40.21 144.66
C LYS A 27 -19.28 -40.07 143.46
N LEU A 28 -20.59 -40.14 143.70
CA LEU A 28 -21.60 -39.94 142.64
C LEU A 28 -21.69 -38.47 142.22
N GLU A 29 -21.59 -37.53 143.16
CA GLU A 29 -21.51 -36.09 142.91
C GLU A 29 -20.26 -35.74 142.11
N GLU A 30 -19.09 -36.27 142.48
CA GLU A 30 -17.85 -36.09 141.71
C GLU A 30 -17.98 -36.66 140.29
N LYS A 31 -18.58 -37.84 140.12
CA LYS A 31 -18.86 -38.42 138.78
C LYS A 31 -19.89 -37.61 138.00
N ALA A 32 -20.89 -37.04 138.65
CA ALA A 32 -21.91 -36.20 138.03
C ALA A 32 -21.29 -34.87 137.58
N GLN A 33 -20.47 -34.23 138.41
CA GLN A 33 -19.74 -33.01 138.07
C GLN A 33 -18.79 -33.25 136.89
N LEU A 34 -18.02 -34.34 136.89
CA LEU A 34 -17.15 -34.69 135.75
C LEU A 34 -17.94 -34.89 134.45
N LYS A 35 -19.12 -35.52 134.52
CA LYS A 35 -20.00 -35.69 133.35
C LYS A 35 -20.62 -34.36 132.89
N GLU A 36 -21.04 -33.52 133.82
CA GLU A 36 -21.60 -32.21 133.53
C GLU A 36 -20.53 -31.28 132.91
N GLU A 37 -19.30 -31.30 133.43
CA GLU A 37 -18.17 -30.60 132.84
C GLU A 37 -17.80 -31.14 131.46
N ALA A 38 -17.86 -32.46 131.26
CA ALA A 38 -17.62 -33.07 129.95
C ALA A 38 -18.73 -32.69 128.94
N LEU A 39 -20.00 -32.70 129.37
CA LEU A 39 -21.13 -32.27 128.55
C LEU A 39 -21.00 -30.78 128.18
N LYS A 40 -20.74 -29.90 129.15
CA LYS A 40 -20.51 -28.47 128.90
C LYS A 40 -19.37 -28.24 127.92
N LYS A 41 -18.26 -28.97 128.05
CA LYS A 41 -17.15 -28.91 127.09
C LYS A 41 -17.58 -29.37 125.69
N SER A 42 -18.39 -30.41 125.58
CA SER A 42 -18.91 -30.87 124.28
C SER A 42 -19.92 -29.91 123.66
N GLU A 43 -20.79 -29.31 124.47
CA GLU A 43 -21.75 -28.28 124.03
C GLU A 43 -21.00 -27.04 123.51
N LEU A 44 -20.02 -26.54 124.26
CA LEU A 44 -19.16 -25.44 123.83
C LEU A 44 -18.43 -25.76 122.52
N MET A 45 -17.90 -26.97 122.36
CA MET A 45 -17.24 -27.38 121.12
C MET A 45 -18.21 -27.42 119.94
N LEU A 46 -19.44 -27.88 120.13
CA LEU A 46 -20.48 -27.89 119.10
C LEU A 46 -20.95 -26.47 118.75
N GLU A 47 -21.09 -25.59 119.74
CA GLU A 47 -21.40 -24.17 119.51
C GLU A 47 -20.28 -23.48 118.74
N GLU A 48 -19.02 -23.72 119.11
CA GLU A 48 -17.86 -23.24 118.36
C GLU A 48 -17.86 -23.76 116.92
N ASP A 49 -18.15 -25.05 116.70
CA ASP A 49 -18.24 -25.63 115.35
C ASP A 49 -19.40 -25.05 114.53
N ALA A 50 -20.56 -24.79 115.14
CA ALA A 50 -21.68 -24.13 114.48
C ALA A 50 -21.31 -22.70 114.06
N VAL A 51 -20.65 -21.93 114.93
CA VAL A 51 -20.14 -20.59 114.60
C VAL A 51 -19.09 -20.67 113.50
N ARG A 52 -18.15 -21.63 113.57
CA ARG A 52 -17.16 -21.87 112.51
C ARG A 52 -17.83 -22.18 111.18
N PHE A 53 -18.86 -23.03 111.15
CA PHE A 53 -19.58 -23.38 109.93
C PHE A 53 -20.35 -22.18 109.34
N ASP A 54 -21.03 -21.40 110.18
CA ASP A 54 -21.72 -20.19 109.73
C ASP A 54 -20.75 -19.13 109.19
N THR A 55 -19.58 -18.97 109.83
CA THR A 55 -18.53 -18.09 109.30
C THR A 55 -17.98 -18.61 107.98
N PHE A 56 -17.80 -19.94 107.84
CA PHE A 56 -17.37 -20.56 106.59
C PHE A 56 -18.38 -20.37 105.46
N LEU A 57 -19.68 -20.55 105.70
CA LEU A 57 -20.72 -20.28 104.70
C LEU A 57 -20.72 -18.82 104.28
N LYS A 58 -20.68 -17.89 105.24
CA LYS A 58 -20.60 -16.45 104.94
C LYS A 58 -19.36 -16.09 104.14
N GLU A 59 -18.21 -16.69 104.44
CA GLU A 59 -16.99 -16.50 103.67
C GLU A 59 -17.04 -17.13 102.28
N ASN A 60 -17.65 -18.31 102.14
CA ASN A 60 -17.83 -18.98 100.87
C ASN A 60 -18.77 -18.19 99.96
N ASP A 61 -19.92 -17.75 100.47
CA ASP A 61 -20.88 -16.91 99.75
C ASP A 61 -20.25 -15.57 99.35
N LYS A 62 -19.48 -14.94 100.25
CA LYS A 62 -18.70 -13.73 99.91
C LYS A 62 -17.70 -14.01 98.79
N LYS A 63 -16.93 -15.09 98.87
CA LYS A 63 -15.97 -15.48 97.82
C LYS A 63 -16.67 -15.78 96.50
N ALA A 64 -17.82 -16.44 96.51
CA ALA A 64 -18.63 -16.73 95.33
C ALA A 64 -19.17 -15.44 94.69
N HIS A 65 -19.73 -14.53 95.49
CA HIS A 65 -20.18 -13.22 95.01
C HIS A 65 -19.04 -12.36 94.48
N GLU A 66 -17.89 -12.36 95.14
CA GLU A 66 -16.69 -11.67 94.65
C GLU A 66 -16.21 -12.26 93.33
N ALA A 67 -16.24 -13.58 93.16
CA ALA A 67 -15.89 -14.25 91.91
C ALA A 67 -16.87 -13.89 90.77
N ILE A 68 -18.17 -13.90 91.04
CA ILE A 68 -19.20 -13.47 90.07
C ILE A 68 -18.98 -12.01 89.68
N LYS A 69 -18.77 -11.12 90.66
CA LYS A 69 -18.53 -9.69 90.40
C LYS A 69 -17.25 -9.44 89.60
N LYS A 70 -16.20 -10.23 89.84
CA LYS A 70 -14.97 -10.18 89.02
C LYS A 70 -15.25 -10.64 87.59
N ALA A 71 -15.95 -11.76 87.41
CA ALA A 71 -16.34 -12.26 86.10
C ALA A 71 -17.24 -11.28 85.32
N GLU A 72 -18.22 -10.65 85.98
CA GLU A 72 -19.07 -9.61 85.39
C GLU A 72 -18.28 -8.37 84.97
N LYS A 73 -17.32 -7.93 85.79
CA LYS A 73 -16.44 -6.81 85.42
C LYS A 73 -15.56 -7.16 84.21
N GLU A 74 -14.99 -8.36 84.17
CA GLU A 74 -14.15 -8.81 83.06
C GLU A 74 -14.95 -8.99 81.77
N THR A 75 -16.16 -9.56 81.85
CA THR A 75 -17.06 -9.70 80.69
C THR A 75 -17.54 -8.34 80.19
N LYS A 76 -17.86 -7.40 81.08
CA LYS A 76 -18.16 -6.01 80.70
C LYS A 76 -16.99 -5.33 80.02
N ALA A 77 -15.79 -5.41 80.60
CA ALA A 77 -14.58 -4.85 79.99
C ALA A 77 -14.29 -5.46 78.61
N LYS A 78 -14.49 -6.78 78.45
CA LYS A 78 -14.39 -7.46 77.15
C LYS A 78 -15.43 -6.93 76.15
N ALA A 79 -16.68 -6.75 76.57
CA ALA A 79 -17.73 -6.22 75.72
C ALA A 79 -17.41 -4.79 75.25
N ASP A 80 -16.95 -3.92 76.15
CA ASP A 80 -16.54 -2.54 75.84
C ASP A 80 -15.37 -2.53 74.82
N ARG A 81 -14.37 -3.39 75.02
CA ARG A 81 -13.25 -3.55 74.07
C ARG A 81 -13.71 -4.07 72.71
N VAL A 82 -14.64 -5.01 72.65
CA VAL A 82 -15.21 -5.49 71.39
C VAL A 82 -15.98 -4.38 70.67
N GLN A 83 -16.70 -3.52 71.38
CA GLN A 83 -17.36 -2.36 70.78
C GLN A 83 -16.34 -1.35 70.24
N GLU A 84 -15.25 -1.11 70.96
CA GLU A 84 -14.14 -0.24 70.51
C GLU A 84 -13.48 -0.79 69.24
N ILE A 85 -13.18 -2.09 69.19
CA ILE A 85 -12.67 -2.77 68.00
C ILE A 85 -13.63 -2.61 66.81
N LYS A 86 -14.95 -2.77 67.03
CA LYS A 86 -15.94 -2.57 65.97
C LYS A 86 -15.93 -1.13 65.44
N LYS A 87 -15.86 -0.13 66.32
CA LYS A 87 -15.76 1.29 65.92
C LYS A 87 -14.48 1.57 65.12
N LEU A 88 -13.33 1.08 65.59
CA LEU A 88 -12.06 1.24 64.88
C LEU A 88 -12.09 0.54 63.52
N ASN A 89 -12.64 -0.67 63.42
CA ASN A 89 -12.77 -1.37 62.14
C ASN A 89 -13.66 -0.61 61.16
N GLN A 90 -14.75 -0.01 61.62
CA GLN A 90 -15.59 0.85 60.77
C GLN A 90 -14.82 2.09 60.28
N GLN A 91 -14.04 2.73 61.15
CA GLN A 91 -13.18 3.86 60.75
C GLN A 91 -12.11 3.46 59.73
N ILE A 92 -11.48 2.30 59.93
CA ILE A 92 -10.50 1.75 58.98
C ILE A 92 -11.16 1.52 57.61
N GLN A 93 -12.35 0.91 57.57
CA GLN A 93 -13.08 0.70 56.32
C GLN A 93 -13.45 2.01 55.62
N LEU A 94 -13.86 3.03 56.37
CA LEU A 94 -14.17 4.36 55.84
C LEU A 94 -12.93 4.98 55.19
N VAL A 95 -11.81 5.03 55.92
CA VAL A 95 -10.53 5.54 55.43
C VAL A 95 -10.01 4.73 54.24
N GLN A 96 -10.16 3.41 54.24
CA GLN A 96 -9.80 2.57 53.10
C GLN A 96 -10.63 2.90 51.87
N SER A 97 -11.95 3.09 52.03
CA SER A 97 -12.82 3.45 50.91
C SER A 97 -12.48 4.83 50.35
N ASP A 98 -12.16 5.80 51.21
CA ASP A 98 -11.75 7.13 50.79
C ASP A 98 -10.35 7.13 50.16
N MET A 99 -9.43 6.31 50.68
CA MET A 99 -8.12 6.10 50.06
C MET A 99 -8.26 5.50 48.67
N SER A 100 -9.17 4.54 48.45
CA SER A 100 -9.43 3.99 47.12
C SER A 100 -10.00 5.04 46.17
N LYS A 101 -11.00 5.83 46.60
CA LYS A 101 -11.55 6.94 45.78
C LYS A 101 -10.48 7.97 45.42
N LEU A 102 -9.66 8.37 46.39
CA LEU A 102 -8.58 9.33 46.16
C LEU A 102 -7.49 8.78 45.23
N LYS A 103 -7.21 7.48 45.30
CA LYS A 103 -6.30 6.82 44.35
C LYS A 103 -6.85 6.82 42.93
N GLU A 104 -8.13 6.49 42.74
CA GLU A 104 -8.78 6.56 41.43
C GLU A 104 -8.76 7.99 40.87
N GLN A 105 -9.09 8.99 41.69
CA GLN A 105 -9.00 10.39 41.32
C GLN A 105 -7.57 10.82 40.97
N LEU A 106 -6.57 10.33 41.72
CA LEU A 106 -5.17 10.59 41.43
C LEU A 106 -4.75 9.97 40.09
N ASP A 107 -5.15 8.73 39.83
CA ASP A 107 -4.85 8.04 38.57
C ASP A 107 -5.46 8.78 37.38
N ASP A 108 -6.69 9.30 37.51
CA ASP A 108 -7.32 10.11 36.49
C ASP A 108 -6.60 11.46 36.30
N CYS A 109 -6.24 12.14 37.39
CA CYS A 109 -5.40 13.35 37.32
C CYS A 109 -4.03 13.09 36.67
N LEU A 110 -3.42 11.92 36.89
CA LEU A 110 -2.16 11.53 36.25
C LEU A 110 -2.34 11.28 34.75
N LYS A 111 -3.44 10.65 34.33
CA LYS A 111 -3.77 10.50 32.90
C LYS A 111 -3.97 11.86 32.24
N TYR A 112 -4.72 12.76 32.89
CA TYR A 112 -4.91 14.12 32.39
C TYR A 112 -3.59 14.89 32.34
N LYS A 113 -2.73 14.77 33.36
CA LYS A 113 -1.38 15.37 33.34
C LYS A 113 -0.56 14.85 32.17
N ALA A 114 -0.50 13.54 31.97
CA ALA A 114 0.24 12.94 30.85
C ALA A 114 -0.27 13.44 29.48
N PHE A 115 -1.59 13.55 29.33
CA PHE A 115 -2.20 14.10 28.12
C PHE A 115 -1.86 15.58 27.90
N LEU A 116 -1.90 16.39 28.97
CA LEU A 116 -1.52 17.80 28.89
C LEU A 116 -0.02 17.99 28.63
N ASP A 117 0.83 17.14 29.20
CA ASP A 117 2.28 17.13 28.93
C ASP A 117 2.55 16.80 27.45
N GLU A 118 1.81 15.85 26.86
CA GLU A 118 1.92 15.52 25.42
C GLU A 118 1.50 16.69 24.51
N LEU A 119 0.48 17.46 24.91
CA LEU A 119 0.03 18.63 24.17
C LEU A 119 0.87 19.89 24.45
N THR A 120 1.73 19.86 25.47
CA THR A 120 2.53 21.03 25.83
C THR A 120 3.63 21.25 24.78
N PRO A 121 3.74 22.47 24.19
CA PRO A 121 4.76 22.73 23.19
C PRO A 121 6.18 22.52 23.74
N PRO A 122 7.07 21.80 23.03
CA PRO A 122 8.42 21.50 23.49
C PRO A 122 9.29 22.77 23.65
N GLU A 123 8.98 23.83 22.90
CA GLU A 123 9.63 25.13 23.03
C GLU A 123 9.38 25.74 24.41
N TRP A 124 8.16 25.62 24.91
CA TRP A 124 7.79 26.13 26.22
C TRP A 124 8.43 25.30 27.33
N GLU A 125 8.44 23.97 27.19
CA GLU A 125 9.14 23.09 28.13
C GLU A 125 10.63 23.42 28.22
N ALA A 126 11.28 23.62 27.07
CA ALA A 126 12.68 23.99 27.01
C ALA A 126 12.94 25.35 27.70
N GLU A 127 12.10 26.35 27.46
CA GLU A 127 12.20 27.65 28.11
C GLU A 127 12.06 27.53 29.64
N GLN A 128 11.10 26.74 30.12
CA GLN A 128 10.92 26.52 31.56
C GLN A 128 12.10 25.75 32.18
N MET A 129 12.62 24.75 31.48
CA MET A 129 13.80 23.99 31.92
C MET A 129 15.04 24.88 32.00
N GLU A 130 15.24 25.77 31.02
CA GLU A 130 16.32 26.77 31.07
C GLU A 130 16.11 27.77 32.19
N ARG A 131 14.88 28.23 32.43
CA ARG A 131 14.57 29.11 33.58
C ARG A 131 14.86 28.42 34.91
N LYS A 132 14.57 27.12 35.03
CA LYS A 132 14.91 26.30 36.21
C LYS A 132 16.42 26.15 36.37
N LYS A 133 17.17 25.86 35.30
CA LYS A 133 18.64 25.79 35.32
C LYS A 133 19.26 27.12 35.74
N LYS A 134 18.81 28.25 35.18
CA LYS A 134 19.26 29.59 35.59
C LYS A 134 19.05 29.84 37.09
N ARG A 135 17.85 29.52 37.61
CA ARG A 135 17.57 29.64 39.05
C ARG A 135 18.48 28.75 39.90
N GLN A 136 18.74 27.52 39.46
CA GLN A 136 19.65 26.59 40.15
C GLN A 136 21.09 27.12 40.15
N GLN A 137 21.56 27.64 39.01
CA GLN A 137 22.87 28.27 38.87
C GLN A 137 22.99 29.52 39.74
N ASP A 138 21.95 30.37 39.80
CA ASP A 138 21.94 31.56 40.65
C ASP A 138 21.99 31.20 42.14
N ARG A 139 21.24 30.17 42.57
CA ARG A 139 21.31 29.65 43.95
C ARG A 139 22.70 29.10 44.26
N LEU A 140 23.29 28.36 43.32
CA LEU A 140 24.64 27.85 43.47
C LEU A 140 25.64 29.00 43.56
N ARG A 141 25.55 30.00 42.68
CA ARG A 141 26.38 31.21 42.70
C ARG A 141 26.25 31.96 44.01
N LYS A 142 25.04 32.13 44.54
CA LYS A 142 24.80 32.74 45.86
C LYS A 142 25.42 31.93 46.99
N LYS A 143 25.31 30.60 46.95
CA LYS A 143 25.98 29.70 47.92
C LYS A 143 27.51 29.82 47.85
N LYS A 144 28.07 29.77 46.64
CA LYS A 144 29.51 29.94 46.39
C LYS A 144 30.00 31.32 46.86
N ALA A 145 29.27 32.39 46.55
CA ALA A 145 29.58 33.75 46.97
C ALA A 145 29.49 33.92 48.50
N LYS A 146 28.50 33.31 49.15
CA LYS A 146 28.37 33.33 50.61
C LYS A 146 29.53 32.60 51.28
N ALA A 147 29.87 31.40 50.79
CA ALA A 147 31.03 30.64 51.28
C ALA A 147 32.35 31.40 51.08
N MET A 148 32.51 32.09 49.94
CA MET A 148 33.66 32.96 49.68
C MET A 148 33.71 34.16 50.61
N ALA A 149 32.60 34.86 50.82
CA ALA A 149 32.54 36.01 51.72
C ALA A 149 32.83 35.60 53.18
N GLU A 150 32.29 34.46 53.63
CA GLU A 150 32.58 33.89 54.94
C GLU A 150 34.08 33.57 55.07
N TRP A 151 34.69 32.97 54.04
CA TRP A 151 36.13 32.71 54.03
C TRP A 151 36.97 33.99 53.98
N GLU A 152 36.58 35.00 53.22
CA GLU A 152 37.28 36.29 53.15
C GLU A 152 37.27 37.01 54.50
N VAL A 153 36.15 36.93 55.24
CA VAL A 153 36.06 37.46 56.61
C VAL A 153 37.02 36.70 57.53
N ILE A 154 37.06 35.37 57.45
CA ILE A 154 37.98 34.55 58.26
C ILE A 154 39.44 34.87 57.90
N ARG A 155 39.75 35.00 56.60
CA ARG A 155 41.07 35.37 56.10
C ARG A 155 41.50 36.76 56.55
N ALA A 156 40.62 37.76 56.44
CA ALA A 156 40.90 39.12 56.87
C ALA A 156 41.14 39.19 58.39
N ARG A 157 40.35 38.44 59.18
CA ARG A 157 40.56 38.33 60.62
C ARG A 157 41.90 37.69 60.97
N ALA A 158 42.27 36.61 60.27
CA ALA A 158 43.56 35.95 60.47
C ALA A 158 44.75 36.85 60.11
N LEU A 159 44.61 37.66 59.05
CA LEU A 159 45.64 38.59 58.62
C LEU A 159 45.77 39.80 59.56
N ALA A 160 44.66 40.34 60.06
CA ALA A 160 44.67 41.39 61.07
C ALA A 160 45.24 40.92 62.42
N GLU A 161 44.95 39.67 62.83
CA GLU A 161 45.56 39.08 64.02
C GLU A 161 47.08 38.89 63.83
N GLN A 162 47.51 38.51 62.63
CA GLN A 162 48.93 38.41 62.30
C GLN A 162 49.60 39.79 62.31
N GLU A 163 48.98 40.82 61.74
CA GLU A 163 49.51 42.18 61.74
C GLU A 163 49.56 42.78 63.16
N GLU A 164 48.56 42.53 64.02
CA GLU A 164 48.62 42.92 65.43
C GLU A 164 49.70 42.15 66.20
N ARG A 165 49.94 40.87 65.89
CA ARG A 165 51.09 40.13 66.43
C ARG A 165 52.42 40.72 65.97
N ASP A 166 52.52 41.09 64.70
CA ASP A 166 53.73 41.71 64.13
C ASP A 166 53.97 43.12 64.73
N ARG A 167 52.92 43.95 64.86
CA ARG A 167 52.98 45.27 65.55
C ARG A 167 53.24 45.14 67.04
N ALA A 168 52.74 44.09 67.71
CA ALA A 168 53.06 43.82 69.10
C ALA A 168 54.53 43.39 69.24
N ALA A 169 55.05 42.59 68.30
CA ALA A 169 56.46 42.24 68.24
C ALA A 169 57.34 43.48 67.97
N GLU A 170 56.95 44.38 67.08
CA GLU A 170 57.63 45.68 66.87
C GLU A 170 57.58 46.55 68.13
N ARG A 171 56.42 46.67 68.81
CA ARG A 171 56.30 47.43 70.06
C ARG A 171 57.14 46.86 71.21
N VAL A 172 57.34 45.55 71.25
CA VAL A 172 58.28 44.90 72.18
C VAL A 172 59.72 45.21 71.77
N ALA A 173 60.05 45.13 70.48
CA ALA A 173 61.37 45.48 69.96
C ALA A 173 61.75 46.97 70.15
N GLU A 174 60.76 47.87 70.16
CA GLU A 174 60.96 49.32 70.37
C GLU A 174 61.10 49.69 71.86
N LYS A 175 60.46 48.92 72.77
CA LYS A 175 60.62 49.05 74.22
C LYS A 175 61.93 48.46 74.74
N ASP A 176 62.44 47.41 74.09
CA ASP A 176 63.80 46.93 74.31
C ASP A 176 64.79 47.89 73.62
N GLY A 177 65.05 49.03 74.25
CA GLY A 177 66.09 49.96 73.85
C GLY A 177 67.46 49.25 73.74
N LYS A 178 67.81 48.84 72.51
CA LYS A 178 69.16 48.38 72.15
C LYS A 178 69.51 48.83 70.75
N THR A 179 70.41 49.80 70.70
CA THR A 179 71.37 49.93 69.60
C THR A 179 72.02 48.58 69.30
N LYS A 180 71.96 48.10 68.05
CA LYS A 180 73.12 47.50 67.35
C LYS A 180 72.84 47.15 65.88
N LYS A 181 73.78 47.60 65.05
CA LYS A 181 74.02 47.18 63.67
C LYS A 181 74.29 45.68 63.56
N LYS A 182 73.68 45.08 62.51
CA LYS A 182 74.11 43.98 61.62
C LYS A 182 74.81 42.75 62.24
N ALA A 183 74.17 41.58 62.08
CA ALA A 183 74.80 40.43 61.43
C ALA A 183 73.73 39.46 60.89
N ASP A 184 74.06 38.92 59.72
CA ASP A 184 73.32 38.06 58.83
C ASP A 184 73.08 36.66 59.42
N LYS A 185 71.83 36.17 59.40
CA LYS A 185 71.46 34.75 59.47
C LYS A 185 70.11 34.54 58.78
N PRO A 186 69.92 33.37 58.15
CA PRO A 186 69.06 33.21 56.99
C PRO A 186 67.60 33.38 57.37
N LYS A 187 66.82 33.98 56.45
CA LYS A 187 65.36 33.96 56.47
C LYS A 187 64.90 32.54 56.82
N PRO A 188 64.15 32.31 57.92
CA PRO A 188 63.43 31.07 58.06
C PRO A 188 62.42 31.03 56.91
N ALA A 189 62.65 30.11 55.96
CA ALA A 189 61.59 29.63 55.12
C ALA A 189 60.46 29.12 56.04
N ILE A 190 59.22 29.32 55.57
CA ILE A 190 57.98 28.85 56.20
C ILE A 190 57.43 29.82 57.27
N ALA A 191 57.16 31.07 56.87
CA ALA A 191 55.89 31.66 57.27
C ALA A 191 54.80 30.98 56.43
N SER A 192 54.40 29.76 56.83
CA SER A 192 53.16 29.16 56.34
C SER A 192 52.06 30.17 56.59
N SER A 193 51.48 30.70 55.52
CA SER A 193 50.42 31.69 55.58
C SER A 193 49.40 31.28 56.65
N THR A 194 49.20 32.12 57.65
CA THR A 194 48.16 32.00 58.69
C THR A 194 46.74 32.10 58.09
N VAL A 195 46.62 32.10 56.76
CA VAL A 195 45.39 32.19 56.01
C VAL A 195 44.77 30.79 55.92
N PRO A 196 43.51 30.61 56.36
CA PRO A 196 42.79 29.35 56.24
C PRO A 196 42.73 28.87 54.77
N PRO A 197 42.74 27.55 54.50
CA PRO A 197 42.59 27.00 53.15
C PRO A 197 41.30 27.49 52.49
N MET A 198 41.35 27.79 51.19
CA MET A 198 40.17 28.27 50.45
C MET A 198 39.07 27.20 50.46
N PRO A 199 37.77 27.59 50.57
CA PRO A 199 36.69 26.62 50.55
C PRO A 199 36.69 25.89 49.20
N ALA A 200 36.40 24.59 49.20
CA ALA A 200 36.27 23.79 47.98
C ALA A 200 34.99 24.14 47.21
N ILE A 201 35.04 25.29 46.53
CA ILE A 201 33.92 25.89 45.80
C ILE A 201 33.54 25.06 44.57
N ASP A 202 34.47 24.27 44.03
CA ASP A 202 34.24 23.41 42.87
C ASP A 202 33.40 22.17 43.18
N ASP A 203 33.41 21.69 44.43
CA ASP A 203 32.64 20.52 44.85
C ASP A 203 31.16 20.85 45.17
N MET A 204 30.78 22.13 45.14
CA MET A 204 29.41 22.54 45.40
C MET A 204 28.52 22.28 44.18
N VAL A 205 27.63 21.29 44.30
CA VAL A 205 26.66 20.91 43.25
C VAL A 205 25.36 21.71 43.39
N ALA A 206 24.71 22.00 42.26
CA ALA A 206 23.40 22.61 42.22
C ALA A 206 22.36 21.69 42.91
N THR A 207 21.82 22.13 44.03
CA THR A 207 20.74 21.41 44.74
C THR A 207 19.44 21.46 43.94
N SER A 208 18.82 20.29 43.73
CA SER A 208 17.49 20.19 43.09
C SER A 208 16.47 20.96 43.92
N SER A 209 15.90 22.01 43.34
CA SER A 209 14.72 22.67 43.91
C SER A 209 13.53 21.75 43.64
N GLY A 210 12.88 21.24 44.69
CA GLY A 210 11.59 20.53 44.60
C GLY A 210 10.41 21.43 44.20
N GLU A 211 10.69 22.54 43.52
CA GLU A 211 9.70 23.47 42.99
C GLU A 211 9.24 22.90 41.64
N GLU A 212 8.01 22.41 41.60
CA GLU A 212 7.37 21.90 40.40
C GLU A 212 7.24 23.04 39.38
N LEU A 213 7.54 22.76 38.10
CA LEU A 213 7.35 23.75 37.06
C LEU A 213 5.86 24.12 37.01
N PRO A 214 5.50 25.40 36.78
CA PRO A 214 4.12 25.75 36.48
C PRO A 214 3.62 24.88 35.31
N MET A 215 2.31 24.60 35.24
CA MET A 215 1.72 23.94 34.07
C MET A 215 1.52 24.95 32.93
N TYR A 216 1.61 24.48 31.68
CA TYR A 216 1.36 25.32 30.50
C TYR A 216 -0.11 25.74 30.41
N PHE A 217 -1.00 24.77 30.57
CA PHE A 217 -2.44 24.98 30.59
C PHE A 217 -2.89 25.48 31.96
N GLN A 218 -3.31 26.75 32.02
CA GLN A 218 -3.82 27.38 33.24
C GLN A 218 -5.35 27.54 33.22
N ASN A 219 -5.93 27.65 32.03
CA ASN A 219 -7.36 27.82 31.84
C ASN A 219 -7.89 26.71 30.90
N PRO A 220 -9.02 26.06 31.21
CA PRO A 220 -9.61 25.04 30.35
C PRO A 220 -9.90 25.52 28.92
N GLN A 221 -10.20 26.81 28.76
CA GLN A 221 -10.44 27.44 27.47
C GLN A 221 -9.26 27.26 26.50
N GLN A 222 -8.02 27.30 27.00
CA GLN A 222 -6.82 27.17 26.14
C GLN A 222 -6.77 25.85 25.40
N LEU A 223 -7.21 24.76 26.05
CA LEU A 223 -7.25 23.45 25.42
C LEU A 223 -8.39 23.38 24.39
N LEU A 224 -9.55 23.96 24.71
CA LEU A 224 -10.67 24.06 23.76
C LEU A 224 -10.27 24.89 22.53
N ASP A 225 -9.56 26.00 22.72
CA ASP A 225 -9.09 26.85 21.63
C ASP A 225 -8.10 26.11 20.71
N ILE A 226 -7.23 25.26 21.28
CA ILE A 226 -6.34 24.38 20.49
C ILE A 226 -7.16 23.36 19.69
N PHE A 227 -8.17 22.73 20.31
CA PHE A 227 -9.03 21.80 19.59
C PHE A 227 -9.81 22.49 18.47
N THR A 228 -10.38 23.66 18.71
CA THR A 228 -11.07 24.41 17.66
C THR A 228 -10.11 24.81 16.54
N ALA A 229 -8.88 25.24 16.86
CA ALA A 229 -7.87 25.55 15.85
C ALA A 229 -7.45 24.32 15.04
N LEU A 230 -7.34 23.14 15.68
CA LEU A 230 -7.08 21.87 15.00
C LEU A 230 -8.26 21.44 14.13
N GLU A 231 -9.50 21.61 14.59
CA GLU A 231 -10.71 21.35 13.82
C GLU A 231 -10.77 22.27 12.58
N GLU A 232 -10.55 23.57 12.74
CA GLU A 232 -10.47 24.53 11.65
C GLU A 232 -9.35 24.20 10.67
N SER A 233 -8.16 23.84 11.17
CA SER A 233 -7.04 23.43 10.32
C SER A 233 -7.34 22.16 9.54
N ASN A 234 -7.95 21.15 10.19
CA ASN A 234 -8.34 19.91 9.54
C ASN A 234 -9.42 20.15 8.49
N LEU A 235 -10.44 20.97 8.78
CA LEU A 235 -11.46 21.37 7.81
C LEU A 235 -10.84 22.10 6.63
N PHE A 236 -9.91 23.02 6.88
CA PHE A 236 -9.17 23.72 5.83
C PHE A 236 -8.35 22.76 4.96
N LEU A 237 -7.66 21.79 5.56
CA LEU A 237 -6.90 20.76 4.83
C LEU A 237 -7.82 19.87 4.00
N ILE A 238 -8.98 19.48 4.54
CA ILE A 238 -9.99 18.71 3.81
C ILE A 238 -10.49 19.51 2.61
N GLN A 239 -10.86 20.78 2.81
CA GLN A 239 -11.32 21.64 1.72
C GLN A 239 -10.23 21.80 0.64
N ASN A 240 -8.98 22.08 1.03
CA ASN A 240 -7.87 22.18 0.08
C ASN A 240 -7.63 20.86 -0.68
N SER A 241 -7.72 19.72 0.02
CA SER A 241 -7.61 18.41 -0.63
C SER A 241 -8.72 18.18 -1.67
N GLN A 242 -9.96 18.62 -1.38
CA GLN A 242 -11.07 18.52 -2.30
C GLN A 242 -10.91 19.47 -3.50
N GLU A 243 -10.49 20.72 -3.26
CA GLU A 243 -10.23 21.70 -4.33
C GLU A 243 -9.10 21.23 -5.25
N THR A 244 -8.02 20.70 -4.67
CA THR A 244 -6.90 20.15 -5.46
C THR A 244 -7.31 18.88 -6.21
N GLU A 245 -8.11 18.00 -5.61
CA GLU A 245 -8.68 16.83 -6.28
C GLU A 245 -9.57 17.23 -7.45
N GLN A 246 -10.46 18.20 -7.26
CA GLN A 246 -11.30 18.74 -8.33
C GLN A 246 -10.45 19.32 -9.47
N SER A 247 -9.44 20.14 -9.15
CA SER A 247 -8.53 20.70 -10.17
C SER A 247 -7.78 19.61 -10.96
N LEU A 248 -7.45 18.50 -10.29
CA LEU A 248 -6.80 17.35 -10.91
C LEU A 248 -7.76 16.57 -11.81
N GLU A 249 -9.03 16.40 -11.40
CA GLU A 249 -10.09 15.79 -12.19
C GLU A 249 -10.34 16.61 -13.47
N GLU A 250 -10.46 17.93 -13.35
CA GLU A 250 -10.60 18.85 -14.48
C GLU A 250 -9.40 18.79 -15.43
N LEU A 251 -8.17 18.78 -14.90
CA LEU A 251 -6.96 18.63 -15.70
C LEU A 251 -6.92 17.27 -16.42
N LYS A 252 -7.31 16.19 -15.75
CA LYS A 252 -7.41 14.84 -16.35
C LYS A 252 -8.46 14.82 -17.47
N GLN A 253 -9.61 15.47 -17.29
CA GLN A 253 -10.63 15.57 -18.33
C GLN A 253 -10.10 16.36 -19.54
N ASN A 254 -9.51 17.54 -19.31
CA ASN A 254 -8.91 18.36 -20.37
C ASN A 254 -7.82 17.61 -21.13
N TYR A 255 -7.00 16.84 -20.42
CA TYR A 255 -5.99 15.96 -21.03
C TYR A 255 -6.63 14.86 -21.89
N ARG A 256 -7.67 14.17 -21.40
CA ARG A 256 -8.39 13.14 -22.18
C ARG A 256 -9.00 13.72 -23.45
N GLU A 257 -9.63 14.89 -23.36
CA GLU A 257 -10.22 15.58 -24.51
C GLU A 257 -9.17 16.01 -25.52
N THR A 258 -8.06 16.59 -25.06
CA THR A 258 -6.94 17.01 -25.90
C THR A 258 -6.29 15.81 -26.57
N LYS A 259 -6.06 14.71 -25.84
CA LYS A 259 -5.57 13.45 -26.39
C LYS A 259 -6.50 12.90 -27.47
N LYS A 260 -7.82 12.94 -27.26
CA LYS A 260 -8.81 12.52 -28.26
C LYS A 260 -8.76 13.39 -29.51
N LYS A 261 -8.68 14.71 -29.37
CA LYS A 261 -8.53 15.66 -30.50
C LYS A 261 -7.22 15.42 -31.26
N MET A 262 -6.12 15.23 -30.55
CA MET A 262 -4.80 14.98 -31.15
C MET A 262 -4.74 13.63 -31.87
N ASN A 263 -5.32 12.58 -31.30
CA ASN A 263 -5.43 11.26 -31.94
C ASN A 263 -6.25 11.34 -33.23
N LYS A 264 -7.38 12.06 -33.21
CA LYS A 264 -8.17 12.31 -34.43
C LYS A 264 -7.36 13.04 -35.50
N LYS A 265 -6.66 14.12 -35.14
CA LYS A 265 -5.77 14.84 -36.08
C LYS A 265 -4.67 13.93 -36.63
N THR A 266 -4.07 13.10 -35.78
CA THR A 266 -3.05 12.12 -36.20
C THR A 266 -3.62 11.09 -37.16
N GLN A 267 -4.84 10.61 -36.92
CA GLN A 267 -5.52 9.67 -37.82
C GLN A 267 -5.83 10.30 -39.18
N VAL A 268 -6.34 11.53 -39.20
CA VAL A 268 -6.58 12.27 -40.46
C VAL A 268 -5.27 12.49 -41.21
N LEU A 269 -4.20 12.90 -40.53
CA LEU A 269 -2.89 13.07 -41.18
C LEU A 269 -2.35 11.76 -41.76
N LYS A 270 -2.54 10.63 -41.06
CA LYS A 270 -2.18 9.31 -41.60
C LYS A 270 -2.99 8.97 -42.85
N GLN A 271 -4.31 9.18 -42.81
CA GLN A 271 -5.18 8.97 -43.98
C GLN A 271 -4.73 9.84 -45.16
N ASN A 272 -4.45 11.12 -44.94
CA ASN A 272 -3.94 12.00 -45.99
C ASN A 272 -2.58 11.53 -46.54
N ILE A 273 -1.69 11.01 -45.69
CA ILE A 273 -0.41 10.43 -46.13
C ILE A 273 -0.65 9.20 -47.00
N ASP A 274 -1.58 8.33 -46.62
CA ASP A 274 -1.90 7.12 -47.37
C ASP A 274 -2.58 7.47 -48.71
N GLU A 275 -3.51 8.43 -48.73
CA GLU A 275 -4.12 8.96 -49.95
C GLU A 275 -3.09 9.59 -50.90
N LEU A 276 -2.15 10.39 -50.38
CA LEU A 276 -1.08 10.97 -51.18
C LEU A 276 -0.13 9.90 -51.71
N ARG A 277 0.16 8.85 -50.94
CA ARG A 277 0.95 7.70 -51.39
C ARG A 277 0.25 6.95 -52.52
N ASP A 278 -1.07 6.75 -52.42
CA ASP A 278 -1.85 6.12 -53.48
C ASP A 278 -1.90 6.98 -54.75
N GLN A 279 -2.00 8.32 -54.60
CA GLN A 279 -1.88 9.25 -55.73
C GLN A 279 -0.51 9.19 -56.38
N ILE A 280 0.58 9.20 -55.59
CA ILE A 280 1.95 9.05 -56.10
C ILE A 280 2.12 7.72 -56.83
N ASN A 281 1.64 6.61 -56.25
CA ASN A 281 1.69 5.30 -56.90
C ASN A 281 0.92 5.30 -58.24
N GLY A 282 -0.28 5.89 -58.28
CA GLY A 282 -1.06 6.00 -59.51
C GLY A 282 -0.42 6.91 -60.55
N GLU A 283 0.28 7.98 -60.14
CA GLU A 283 1.08 8.82 -61.04
C GLU A 283 2.32 8.10 -61.53
N ASP A 284 3.02 7.36 -60.67
CA ASP A 284 4.17 6.52 -61.02
C ASP A 284 3.77 5.43 -62.02
N GLU A 285 2.62 4.77 -61.83
CA GLU A 285 2.06 3.80 -62.80
C GLU A 285 1.77 4.45 -64.15
N LYS A 286 1.15 5.63 -64.17
CA LYS A 286 0.91 6.39 -65.42
C LYS A 286 2.22 6.82 -66.07
N ALA A 287 3.18 7.30 -65.30
CA ALA A 287 4.50 7.68 -65.78
C ALA A 287 5.24 6.46 -66.35
N ASN A 288 5.15 5.31 -65.70
CA ASN A 288 5.69 4.05 -66.19
C ASN A 288 5.00 3.59 -67.48
N HIS A 289 3.68 3.68 -67.58
CA HIS A 289 2.94 3.41 -68.82
C HIS A 289 3.34 4.35 -69.96
N LEU A 290 3.50 5.66 -69.68
CA LEU A 290 3.96 6.62 -70.67
C LEU A 290 5.41 6.35 -71.09
N ARG A 291 6.31 6.00 -70.15
CA ARG A 291 7.68 5.58 -70.46
C ARG A 291 7.71 4.33 -71.32
N GLN A 292 6.89 3.32 -71.01
CA GLN A 292 6.76 2.12 -71.84
C GLN A 292 6.23 2.47 -73.23
N ARG A 293 5.24 3.36 -73.34
CA ARG A 293 4.70 3.81 -74.63
C ARG A 293 5.70 4.64 -75.44
N ALA A 294 6.49 5.49 -74.79
CA ALA A 294 7.56 6.26 -75.42
C ALA A 294 8.69 5.33 -75.90
N MET A 295 9.05 4.30 -75.12
CA MET A 295 9.98 3.25 -75.54
C MET A 295 9.40 2.40 -76.69
N ALA A 296 8.09 2.17 -76.70
CA ALA A 296 7.36 1.55 -77.80
C ALA A 296 7.06 2.52 -78.96
N GLY A 297 7.54 3.77 -78.88
CA GLY A 297 7.43 4.82 -79.90
C GLY A 297 8.28 4.54 -81.15
N THR A 298 8.33 3.30 -81.61
CA THR A 298 8.80 2.88 -82.93
C THR A 298 7.74 3.11 -84.01
N GLY A 299 6.85 4.10 -83.84
CA GLY A 299 5.81 4.45 -84.81
C GLY A 299 6.36 5.23 -86.01
N GLU A 300 7.35 6.09 -85.79
CA GLU A 300 8.00 6.87 -86.86
C GLU A 300 8.73 5.95 -87.85
N ASN A 301 9.41 4.91 -87.36
CA ASN A 301 10.09 3.92 -88.22
C ASN A 301 9.14 3.12 -89.12
N VAL A 302 7.88 2.90 -88.71
CA VAL A 302 6.91 2.14 -89.52
C VAL A 302 6.32 3.02 -90.61
N GLN A 303 5.99 4.27 -90.29
CA GLN A 303 5.50 5.24 -91.27
C GLN A 303 6.56 5.60 -92.31
N GLU A 304 7.81 5.78 -91.90
CA GLU A 304 8.92 6.08 -92.82
C GLU A 304 9.21 4.90 -93.76
N ARG A 305 9.14 3.65 -93.27
CA ARG A 305 9.21 2.46 -94.13
C ARG A 305 8.04 2.37 -95.10
N MET A 306 6.82 2.64 -94.65
CA MET A 306 5.63 2.60 -95.51
C MET A 306 5.71 3.66 -96.63
N LEU A 307 6.24 4.84 -96.32
CA LEU A 307 6.46 5.90 -97.31
C LEU A 307 7.56 5.53 -98.33
N GLN A 308 8.63 4.86 -97.88
CA GLN A 308 9.64 4.30 -98.78
C GLN A 308 9.08 3.20 -99.68
N GLU A 309 8.35 2.23 -99.12
CA GLU A 309 7.70 1.17 -99.91
C GLU A 309 6.70 1.72 -100.94
N LEU A 310 5.99 2.80 -100.59
CA LEU A 310 5.09 3.49 -101.52
C LEU A 310 5.87 4.17 -102.64
N HIS A 311 6.96 4.87 -102.31
CA HIS A 311 7.84 5.51 -103.30
C HIS A 311 8.39 4.49 -104.29
N ASP A 312 8.90 3.35 -103.80
CA ASP A 312 9.45 2.28 -104.63
C ASP A 312 8.40 1.68 -105.60
N LYS A 313 7.16 1.47 -105.12
CA LYS A 313 6.07 0.97 -105.97
C LYS A 313 5.65 1.98 -107.04
N VAL A 314 5.57 3.27 -106.69
CA VAL A 314 5.23 4.33 -107.65
C VAL A 314 6.33 4.45 -108.71
N LEU A 315 7.60 4.31 -108.31
CA LEU A 315 8.74 4.30 -109.22
C LEU A 315 8.70 3.11 -110.19
N GLU A 316 8.34 1.91 -109.70
CA GLU A 316 8.14 0.74 -110.56
C GLU A 316 7.05 0.97 -111.62
N VAL A 317 5.90 1.55 -111.23
CA VAL A 317 4.80 1.84 -112.17
C VAL A 317 5.21 2.93 -113.17
N TYR A 318 5.88 3.98 -112.71
CA TYR A 318 6.39 5.06 -113.55
C TYR A 318 7.32 4.54 -114.66
N GLN A 319 8.26 3.66 -114.32
CA GLN A 319 9.14 3.01 -115.29
C GLN A 319 8.37 2.11 -116.27
N ARG A 320 7.41 1.31 -115.78
CA ARG A 320 6.59 0.44 -116.65
C ARG A 320 5.73 1.21 -117.63
N CYS A 321 5.31 2.42 -117.27
CA CYS A 321 4.53 3.31 -118.14
C CYS A 321 5.38 4.00 -119.24
N GLY A 322 6.70 3.77 -119.26
CA GLY A 322 7.60 4.20 -120.35
C GLY A 322 8.27 5.55 -120.12
N PHE A 323 8.29 6.07 -118.89
CA PHE A 323 9.01 7.28 -118.53
C PHE A 323 10.46 6.96 -118.12
N GLU A 324 11.42 7.78 -118.56
CA GLU A 324 12.85 7.63 -118.22
C GLU A 324 13.12 8.17 -116.80
N ALA A 325 13.60 7.32 -115.90
CA ALA A 325 13.75 7.59 -114.47
C ALA A 325 15.10 8.25 -114.11
N ASP A 326 15.68 9.08 -114.98
CA ASP A 326 17.04 9.59 -114.81
C ASP A 326 17.16 10.76 -113.83
N SER A 327 16.02 11.28 -113.33
CA SER A 327 15.99 12.51 -112.53
C SER A 327 15.17 12.38 -111.25
N ASN A 328 15.40 11.32 -110.45
CA ASN A 328 14.80 11.06 -109.10
C ASN A 328 13.54 11.91 -108.79
N PRO A 329 12.43 11.70 -109.52
CA PRO A 329 11.28 12.56 -109.38
C PRO A 329 10.58 12.28 -108.04
N ASN A 330 10.07 13.35 -107.40
CA ASN A 330 9.28 13.22 -106.18
C ASN A 330 8.08 12.28 -106.43
N THR A 331 7.68 11.46 -105.45
CA THR A 331 6.53 10.53 -105.57
C THR A 331 5.28 11.23 -106.10
N LEU A 332 5.04 12.46 -105.64
CA LEU A 332 3.92 13.27 -106.11
C LEU A 332 4.03 13.64 -107.60
N PHE A 333 5.23 13.96 -108.08
CA PHE A 333 5.46 14.31 -109.49
C PHE A 333 5.26 13.09 -110.39
N MET A 334 5.77 11.92 -109.99
CA MET A 334 5.53 10.66 -110.71
C MET A 334 4.05 10.32 -110.80
N LEU A 335 3.28 10.56 -109.73
CA LEU A 335 1.84 10.34 -109.72
C LEU A 335 1.09 11.30 -110.65
N THR A 336 1.46 12.59 -110.69
CA THR A 336 0.83 13.57 -111.60
C THR A 336 1.07 13.23 -113.07
N ASP A 337 2.29 12.81 -113.43
CA ASP A 337 2.61 12.36 -114.79
C ASP A 337 1.85 11.06 -115.16
N LEU A 338 1.75 10.13 -114.21
CA LEU A 338 0.96 8.91 -114.37
C LEU A 338 -0.53 9.22 -114.53
N GLU A 339 -1.06 10.18 -113.77
CA GLU A 339 -2.45 10.65 -113.88
C GLU A 339 -2.71 11.27 -115.25
N ALA A 340 -1.84 12.16 -115.74
CA ALA A 340 -1.96 12.76 -117.07
C ALA A 340 -1.93 11.69 -118.17
N ARG A 341 -1.02 10.71 -118.08
CA ARG A 341 -0.97 9.60 -119.04
C ARG A 341 -2.18 8.69 -118.95
N LEU A 342 -2.73 8.50 -117.76
CA LEU A 342 -3.94 7.71 -117.56
C LEU A 342 -5.15 8.44 -118.15
N GLU A 343 -5.26 9.75 -117.99
CA GLU A 343 -6.29 10.58 -118.64
C GLU A 343 -6.19 10.52 -120.17
N ASP A 344 -4.98 10.61 -120.74
CA ASP A 344 -4.77 10.44 -122.18
C ASP A 344 -5.24 9.06 -122.68
N LEU A 345 -4.91 7.99 -121.93
CA LEU A 345 -5.33 6.64 -122.25
C LEU A 345 -6.85 6.46 -122.10
N LEU A 346 -7.46 7.06 -121.08
CA LEU A 346 -8.91 7.03 -120.88
C LEU A 346 -9.64 7.81 -121.99
N SER A 347 -9.12 8.96 -122.40
CA SER A 347 -9.66 9.71 -123.54
C SER A 347 -9.53 8.89 -124.82
N ALA A 348 -8.40 8.21 -125.04
CA ALA A 348 -8.24 7.29 -126.15
C ALA A 348 -9.23 6.11 -126.10
N ILE A 349 -9.56 5.62 -124.89
CA ILE A 349 -10.60 4.59 -124.69
C ILE A 349 -12.00 5.13 -125.00
N GLU A 350 -12.33 6.34 -124.56
CA GLU A 350 -13.64 6.97 -124.81
C GLU A 350 -13.91 7.19 -126.31
N HIS A 351 -12.86 7.47 -127.09
CA HIS A 351 -12.97 7.69 -128.54
C HIS A 351 -12.82 6.39 -129.36
N MET A 352 -12.73 5.21 -128.73
CA MET A 352 -12.67 3.95 -129.47
C MET A 352 -14.02 3.61 -130.13
N PRO A 353 -14.04 3.15 -131.39
CA PRO A 353 -15.27 2.72 -132.05
C PRO A 353 -15.96 1.57 -131.30
N GLU A 354 -17.26 1.73 -131.00
CA GLU A 354 -18.11 0.74 -130.30
C GLU A 354 -18.00 -0.67 -130.93
N ASP A 355 -17.93 -0.74 -132.26
CA ASP A 355 -17.80 -1.99 -133.01
C ASP A 355 -16.50 -2.75 -132.74
N TYR A 356 -15.41 -2.03 -132.47
CA TYR A 356 -14.12 -2.61 -132.10
C TYR A 356 -14.17 -3.15 -130.67
N VAL A 357 -14.78 -2.39 -129.74
CA VAL A 357 -14.94 -2.79 -128.34
C VAL A 357 -15.79 -4.05 -128.22
N VAL A 358 -16.95 -4.11 -128.88
CA VAL A 358 -17.83 -5.30 -128.86
C VAL A 358 -17.16 -6.53 -129.47
N LYS A 359 -16.32 -6.37 -130.50
CA LYS A 359 -15.53 -7.48 -131.08
C LYS A 359 -14.45 -7.97 -130.11
N ALA A 360 -13.69 -7.05 -129.53
CA ALA A 360 -12.64 -7.36 -128.56
C ALA A 360 -13.21 -8.00 -127.28
N GLU A 361 -14.38 -7.54 -126.80
CA GLU A 361 -15.10 -8.14 -125.69
C GLU A 361 -15.57 -9.56 -126.01
N LYS A 362 -16.17 -9.78 -127.19
CA LYS A 362 -16.58 -11.13 -127.62
C LYS A 362 -15.37 -12.07 -127.74
N GLU A 363 -14.23 -11.57 -128.22
CA GLU A 363 -13.00 -12.34 -128.33
C GLU A 363 -12.39 -12.67 -126.97
N LYS A 364 -12.28 -11.69 -126.06
CA LYS A 364 -11.79 -11.90 -124.69
C LYS A 364 -12.72 -12.77 -123.85
N GLU A 365 -14.03 -12.61 -124.00
CA GLU A 365 -15.02 -13.46 -123.33
C GLU A 365 -14.99 -14.89 -123.90
N LYS A 366 -14.73 -15.07 -125.20
CA LYS A 366 -14.49 -16.39 -125.80
C LYS A 366 -13.20 -17.02 -125.26
N GLU A 367 -12.10 -16.27 -125.21
CA GLU A 367 -10.81 -16.72 -124.65
C GLU A 367 -10.96 -17.10 -123.17
N ARG A 368 -11.67 -16.29 -122.38
CA ARG A 368 -11.96 -16.58 -120.97
C ARG A 368 -12.79 -17.84 -120.80
N ARG A 369 -13.84 -18.03 -121.62
CA ARG A 369 -14.65 -19.26 -121.62
C ARG A 369 -13.83 -20.48 -122.01
N GLU A 370 -12.96 -20.34 -123.00
CA GLU A 370 -12.05 -21.41 -123.42
C GLU A 370 -11.05 -21.74 -122.30
N ARG A 371 -10.47 -20.74 -121.62
CA ARG A 371 -9.55 -20.95 -120.49
C ARG A 371 -10.22 -21.64 -119.32
N VAL A 372 -11.42 -21.21 -118.92
CA VAL A 372 -12.20 -21.86 -117.85
C VAL A 372 -12.58 -23.29 -118.24
N ARG A 373 -12.93 -23.52 -119.51
CA ARG A 373 -13.24 -24.87 -120.01
C ARG A 373 -12.00 -25.77 -120.01
N GLN A 374 -10.85 -25.26 -120.48
CA GLN A 374 -9.57 -25.97 -120.47
C GLN A 374 -9.11 -26.26 -119.04
N GLU A 375 -9.21 -25.31 -118.11
CA GLU A 375 -8.89 -25.51 -116.68
C GLU A 375 -9.80 -26.58 -116.06
N ARG A 376 -11.11 -26.58 -116.35
CA ARG A 376 -12.03 -27.63 -115.86
C ARG A 376 -11.69 -29.01 -116.43
N ILE A 377 -11.37 -29.11 -117.73
CA ILE A 377 -10.97 -30.36 -118.37
C ILE A 377 -9.61 -30.83 -117.80
N ALA A 378 -8.66 -29.92 -117.59
CA ALA A 378 -7.36 -30.20 -117.00
C ALA A 378 -7.48 -30.68 -115.54
N GLN A 379 -8.38 -30.08 -114.75
CA GLN A 379 -8.67 -30.54 -113.40
C GLN A 379 -9.33 -31.92 -113.38
N GLN A 380 -10.29 -32.19 -114.28
CA GLN A 380 -10.92 -33.51 -114.38
C GLN A 380 -9.94 -34.60 -114.82
N THR A 381 -9.08 -34.30 -115.81
CA THR A 381 -8.04 -35.22 -116.28
C THR A 381 -6.99 -35.47 -115.21
N LYS A 382 -6.49 -34.45 -114.49
CA LYS A 382 -5.60 -34.64 -113.33
C LYS A 382 -6.24 -35.49 -112.24
N MET A 383 -7.50 -35.23 -111.89
CA MET A 383 -8.22 -36.05 -110.90
C MET A 383 -8.39 -37.49 -111.37
N TYR A 384 -8.62 -37.72 -112.66
CA TYR A 384 -8.70 -39.05 -113.25
C TYR A 384 -7.33 -39.75 -113.26
N GLU A 385 -6.27 -39.07 -113.68
CA GLU A 385 -4.89 -39.55 -113.67
C GLU A 385 -4.41 -39.86 -112.26
N GLU A 386 -4.71 -39.02 -111.27
CA GLU A 386 -4.40 -39.29 -109.86
C GLU A 386 -5.13 -40.52 -109.35
N ARG A 387 -6.43 -40.68 -109.67
CA ARG A 387 -7.18 -41.90 -109.33
C ARG A 387 -6.57 -43.12 -110.01
N MET A 388 -6.20 -43.03 -111.28
CA MET A 388 -5.62 -44.12 -112.05
C MET A 388 -4.22 -44.48 -111.53
N LYS A 389 -3.38 -43.49 -111.23
CA LYS A 389 -2.05 -43.65 -110.63
C LYS A 389 -2.13 -44.25 -109.24
N LYS A 390 -3.04 -43.76 -108.39
CA LYS A 390 -3.26 -44.29 -107.03
C LYS A 390 -3.86 -45.71 -107.06
N SER A 391 -4.61 -46.06 -108.10
CA SER A 391 -5.07 -47.43 -108.36
C SER A 391 -3.91 -48.33 -108.81
N MET A 392 -3.10 -47.86 -109.77
CA MET A 392 -1.92 -48.56 -110.28
C MET A 392 -0.86 -48.78 -109.19
N GLU A 393 -0.66 -47.81 -108.32
CA GLU A 393 0.27 -47.88 -107.19
C GLU A 393 -0.25 -48.83 -106.10
N ARG A 394 -1.59 -48.92 -105.91
CA ARG A 394 -2.20 -49.96 -105.07
C ARG A 394 -2.07 -51.35 -105.65
N SER A 395 -2.13 -51.52 -106.97
CA SER A 395 -1.94 -52.83 -107.61
C SER A 395 -0.46 -53.23 -107.70
N MET A 396 0.47 -52.27 -107.77
CA MET A 396 1.92 -52.50 -107.78
C MET A 396 2.52 -52.70 -106.37
N GLN A 397 1.83 -52.32 -105.30
CA GLN A 397 2.28 -52.64 -103.95
C GLN A 397 2.18 -54.14 -103.67
N ALA A 398 3.30 -54.73 -103.24
CA ALA A 398 3.35 -56.13 -102.86
C ALA A 398 2.28 -56.46 -101.79
N PRO A 399 1.49 -57.54 -101.94
CA PRO A 399 0.41 -57.86 -101.02
C PRO A 399 0.88 -57.93 -99.56
N LYS A 400 0.30 -57.10 -98.68
CA LYS A 400 0.63 -57.09 -97.25
C LYS A 400 0.34 -58.45 -96.61
N LYS A 401 1.38 -59.19 -96.21
CA LYS A 401 1.24 -60.44 -95.45
C LYS A 401 0.79 -60.14 -94.02
N ARG A 402 -0.44 -60.52 -93.67
CA ARG A 402 -1.00 -60.38 -92.31
C ARG A 402 -0.36 -61.43 -91.40
N LYS A 403 0.25 -61.03 -90.28
CA LYS A 403 0.68 -61.96 -89.22
C LYS A 403 -0.45 -62.10 -88.20
N GLY A 404 -0.96 -63.32 -88.01
CA GLY A 404 -1.98 -63.66 -87.01
C GLY A 404 -3.28 -64.23 -87.59
N ARG A 405 -4.05 -64.93 -86.75
CA ARG A 405 -5.32 -65.60 -87.13
C ARG A 405 -6.39 -64.56 -87.46
N GLN A 406 -7.07 -64.74 -88.58
CA GLN A 406 -8.12 -63.85 -89.07
C GLN A 406 -9.30 -63.76 -88.09
N VAL A 407 -9.58 -62.56 -87.60
CA VAL A 407 -10.78 -62.29 -86.78
C VAL A 407 -12.00 -62.31 -87.69
N MET A 408 -12.82 -63.36 -87.55
CA MET A 408 -14.11 -63.46 -88.23
C MET A 408 -15.08 -62.48 -87.56
N TRP A 409 -15.60 -61.53 -88.34
CA TRP A 409 -16.70 -60.68 -87.89
C TRP A 409 -17.92 -61.56 -87.62
N ARG A 410 -18.44 -61.48 -86.39
CA ARG A 410 -19.74 -62.03 -86.03
C ARG A 410 -20.79 -60.99 -86.43
N SER A 411 -21.90 -61.41 -87.05
CA SER A 411 -22.98 -60.51 -87.47
C SER A 411 -23.57 -59.75 -86.26
N GLN A 412 -23.57 -58.42 -86.31
CA GLN A 412 -24.38 -57.59 -85.41
C GLN A 412 -25.85 -57.62 -85.85
N PRO A 413 -26.82 -57.65 -84.92
CA PRO A 413 -28.24 -57.59 -85.27
C PRO A 413 -28.61 -56.20 -85.82
N GLN A 414 -29.56 -56.15 -86.77
CA GLN A 414 -30.05 -54.89 -87.33
C GLN A 414 -30.75 -54.05 -86.25
N ARG A 415 -30.15 -52.93 -85.86
CA ARG A 415 -30.84 -51.84 -85.14
C ARG A 415 -31.52 -50.93 -86.15
N GLN A 416 -32.84 -50.89 -86.12
CA GLN A 416 -33.64 -49.88 -86.79
C GLN A 416 -33.44 -48.54 -86.05
N ILE A 417 -32.91 -47.53 -86.75
CA ILE A 417 -32.96 -46.15 -86.29
C ILE A 417 -33.99 -45.44 -87.17
N LYS A 418 -35.04 -44.94 -86.51
CA LYS A 418 -36.14 -44.18 -87.09
C LYS A 418 -35.60 -42.93 -87.79
N GLN A 419 -36.08 -42.70 -89.01
CA GLN A 419 -36.07 -41.38 -89.64
C GLN A 419 -36.86 -40.43 -88.74
N GLN A 420 -36.27 -39.28 -88.42
CA GLN A 420 -37.05 -38.09 -88.08
C GLN A 420 -36.68 -37.04 -89.11
N ASP A 421 -37.70 -36.69 -89.88
CA ASP A 421 -37.69 -35.71 -90.95
C ASP A 421 -37.54 -34.28 -90.41
N ASN A 422 -37.07 -33.44 -91.32
CA ASN A 422 -36.96 -31.99 -91.27
C ASN A 422 -38.21 -31.26 -90.73
N ASP A 423 -37.97 -30.11 -90.10
CA ASP A 423 -38.70 -28.84 -90.29
C ASP A 423 -38.11 -27.81 -89.30
N ASN A 424 -37.91 -26.52 -89.56
CA ASN A 424 -38.03 -25.62 -90.71
C ASN A 424 -37.44 -24.29 -90.16
N HIS A 425 -36.67 -23.54 -90.92
CA HIS A 425 -37.08 -22.23 -91.43
C HIS A 425 -36.76 -21.02 -90.52
N VAL A 426 -36.47 -19.93 -91.22
CA VAL A 426 -35.95 -18.63 -90.79
C VAL A 426 -37.11 -17.78 -90.25
N ASN A 427 -36.85 -16.94 -89.25
CA ASN A 427 -37.66 -15.73 -88.99
C ASN A 427 -36.72 -14.51 -88.97
N ASP A 428 -36.84 -13.71 -90.03
CA ASP A 428 -36.62 -12.27 -90.03
C ASP A 428 -37.67 -11.62 -89.12
N ASP A 429 -37.26 -10.62 -88.34
CA ASP A 429 -38.04 -9.52 -87.75
C ASP A 429 -37.48 -9.16 -86.38
N ASP A 430 -36.59 -8.15 -86.34
CA ASP A 430 -36.47 -7.16 -85.24
C ASP A 430 -35.35 -6.14 -85.58
N GLN A 431 -35.39 -5.62 -86.81
CA GLN A 431 -34.56 -4.52 -87.29
C GLN A 431 -35.42 -3.26 -87.50
N ALA A 432 -36.18 -2.86 -86.47
CA ALA A 432 -36.87 -1.57 -86.44
C ALA A 432 -37.22 -1.20 -85.00
N ASP A 433 -36.24 -0.73 -84.22
CA ASP A 433 -36.47 0.47 -83.41
C ASP A 433 -35.16 1.05 -82.84
N GLN A 434 -34.70 2.10 -83.51
CA GLN A 434 -34.32 3.37 -82.88
C GLN A 434 -33.16 3.34 -81.87
N GLN A 435 -31.95 3.53 -82.40
CA GLN A 435 -31.15 4.65 -81.91
C GLN A 435 -31.34 5.85 -82.86
N HIS A 436 -32.42 6.58 -82.62
CA HIS A 436 -32.54 7.97 -83.04
C HIS A 436 -31.92 8.88 -81.95
N PHE A 437 -31.11 9.84 -82.43
CA PHE A 437 -30.59 11.06 -81.79
C PHE A 437 -29.26 11.07 -81.00
N ARG A 438 -28.22 11.56 -81.68
CA ARG A 438 -27.45 12.81 -81.41
C ARG A 438 -26.32 12.88 -82.47
N TRP A 439 -26.07 13.92 -83.26
CA TRP A 439 -26.41 15.35 -83.27
C TRP A 439 -26.67 15.79 -84.71
#